data_AF-A0A3R7MIG2-F1
#
_entry.id   AF-A0A3R7MIG2-F1
#
_cell.length_a   1.000
_cell.length_b   1.000
_cell.length_c   1.000
_cell.angle_alpha   90.00
_cell.angle_beta   90.00
_cell.angle_gamma   90.00
#
_symmetry.space_group_name_H-M   'P 1'
#
loop_
_entity.id
_entity.type
_entity.pdbx_description
1 polymer ?
#
loop_
_entity_poly.entity_id
_entity_poly.type
_entity_poly.pdbx_seq_one_letter_code
_entity_poly.pdbx_strand_id
1 'polypeptide(L)'
;MAAEPPPQLPIGDRGYLACRQCRLVLTETQFLRDGCSVCGTGPIRREELHDVATADFSNFVGLIAPEKSWVARMIGRTGCPNGVFAAVLNDEDEDDANSDNEEEEEEVMGDGASADEGEGHQGNTPPDSRRGRMPVITDEELLATMND
;
A
#
# COMPACT_ATOMS: atom_id res chain seq x y z
N MET A 1 -16.12 -11.08 22.13
CA MET A 1 -15.67 -10.28 20.97
C MET A 1 -16.11 -8.86 21.24
N ALA A 2 -15.18 -7.93 21.43
CA ALA A 2 -15.55 -6.51 21.54
C ALA A 2 -16.10 -6.09 20.17
N ALA A 3 -17.26 -5.45 20.15
CA ALA A 3 -17.79 -4.89 18.91
C ALA A 3 -16.88 -3.72 18.51
N GLU A 4 -16.37 -3.73 17.28
CA GLU A 4 -15.60 -2.61 16.77
C GLU A 4 -16.48 -1.35 16.70
N PRO A 5 -15.94 -0.18 17.05
CA PRO A 5 -16.70 1.06 16.95
C PRO A 5 -17.13 1.29 15.50
N PRO A 6 -18.30 1.90 15.27
CA PRO A 6 -18.80 2.14 13.94
C PRO A 6 -17.81 3.00 13.13
N PRO A 7 -17.63 2.70 11.83
CA PRO A 7 -16.67 3.42 11.00
C PRO A 7 -17.07 4.89 10.81
N GLN A 8 -16.09 5.78 10.77
CA GLN A 8 -16.30 7.19 10.45
C GLN A 8 -16.51 7.33 8.94
N LEU A 9 -17.75 7.56 8.52
CA LEU A 9 -18.13 7.72 7.11
C LEU A 9 -18.30 9.21 6.75
N PRO A 10 -18.06 9.61 5.50
CA PRO A 10 -18.34 10.97 5.05
C PRO A 10 -19.86 11.26 5.12
N ILE A 11 -20.22 12.37 5.77
CA ILE A 11 -21.62 12.83 5.96
C ILE A 11 -21.84 14.09 5.14
N GLY A 12 -22.60 13.99 4.06
CA GLY A 12 -22.94 15.11 3.19
C GLY A 12 -22.92 14.70 1.72
N ASP A 13 -23.01 15.69 0.83
CA ASP A 13 -22.97 15.53 -0.62
C ASP A 13 -21.81 16.30 -1.28
N ARG A 14 -21.07 17.12 -0.52
CA ARG A 14 -20.02 18.01 -1.03
C ARG A 14 -18.95 18.33 0.02
N GLY A 15 -17.86 18.94 -0.43
CA GLY A 15 -16.77 19.40 0.45
C GLY A 15 -15.98 18.24 1.04
N TYR A 16 -15.78 17.18 0.24
CA TYR A 16 -14.97 16.03 0.64
C TYR A 16 -13.50 16.38 0.61
N LEU A 17 -12.79 15.91 1.62
CA LEU A 17 -11.35 16.01 1.74
C LEU A 17 -10.81 14.63 2.08
N ALA A 18 -9.63 14.31 1.57
CA ALA A 18 -8.87 13.14 1.94
C ALA A 18 -7.79 13.54 2.95
N CYS A 19 -7.62 12.76 4.02
CA CYS A 19 -6.52 12.94 4.96
C CYS A 19 -5.18 12.68 4.26
N ARG A 20 -4.23 13.59 4.40
CA ARG A 20 -2.89 13.47 3.79
C ARG A 20 -2.09 12.27 4.30
N GLN A 21 -2.31 11.85 5.55
CA GLN A 21 -1.58 10.72 6.14
C GLN A 21 -2.19 9.35 5.80
N CYS A 22 -3.50 9.18 6.02
CA CYS A 22 -4.15 7.87 5.94
C CYS A 22 -5.09 7.71 4.74
N ARG A 23 -5.36 8.77 3.98
CA ARG A 23 -6.32 8.83 2.86
C ARG A 23 -7.80 8.64 3.23
N LEU A 24 -8.18 8.69 4.51
CA LEU A 24 -9.59 8.67 4.91
C LEU A 24 -10.32 9.89 4.33
N VAL A 25 -11.48 9.65 3.72
CA VAL A 25 -12.31 10.69 3.11
C VAL A 25 -13.47 11.07 4.03
N LEU A 26 -13.50 12.35 4.42
CA LEU A 26 -14.56 12.96 5.23
C LEU A 26 -14.93 14.33 4.66
N THR A 27 -15.99 14.94 5.16
CA THR A 27 -16.28 16.34 4.81
C THR A 27 -15.43 17.31 5.62
N GLU A 28 -15.22 18.54 5.10
CA GLU A 28 -14.58 19.63 5.83
C GLU A 28 -15.16 19.78 7.25
N THR A 29 -16.48 19.76 7.38
CA THR A 29 -17.14 19.94 8.68
C THR A 29 -16.80 18.81 9.66
N GLN A 30 -16.60 17.59 9.17
CA GLN A 30 -16.19 16.46 10.00
C GLN A 30 -14.74 16.56 10.45
N PHE A 31 -13.82 16.99 9.57
CA PHE A 31 -12.44 17.25 9.97
C PHE A 31 -12.34 18.33 11.05
N LEU A 32 -13.11 19.41 10.92
CA LEU A 32 -13.12 20.50 11.91
C LEU A 32 -13.76 20.09 13.26
N ARG A 33 -14.76 19.21 13.23
CA ARG A 33 -15.51 18.81 14.43
C ARG A 33 -14.88 17.64 15.17
N ASP A 34 -14.56 16.57 14.44
CA ASP A 34 -14.16 15.27 15.01
C ASP A 34 -12.70 14.95 14.71
N GLY A 35 -12.15 15.51 13.62
CA GLY A 35 -10.86 15.11 13.08
C GLY A 35 -10.91 13.74 12.40
N CYS A 36 -9.74 13.12 12.22
CA CYS A 36 -9.59 11.82 11.58
C CYS A 36 -9.37 10.72 12.62
N SER A 37 -10.31 9.77 12.70
CA SER A 37 -10.22 8.68 13.68
C SER A 37 -9.10 7.66 13.40
N VAL A 38 -8.56 7.64 12.18
CA VAL A 38 -7.56 6.63 11.75
C VAL A 38 -6.16 7.02 12.18
N CYS A 39 -5.74 8.26 11.92
CA CYS A 39 -4.43 8.77 12.33
C CYS A 39 -4.46 9.46 13.70
N GLY A 40 -5.65 9.64 14.31
CA GLY A 40 -5.79 10.33 15.59
C GLY A 40 -5.59 11.85 15.49
N THR A 41 -5.68 12.41 14.28
CA THR A 41 -5.76 13.87 14.10
C THR A 41 -7.01 14.34 14.82
N GLY A 42 -6.83 15.12 15.90
CA GLY A 42 -7.94 15.67 16.66
C GLY A 42 -8.74 16.70 15.87
N PRO A 43 -9.74 17.33 16.50
CA PRO A 43 -10.43 18.48 15.92
C PRO A 43 -9.40 19.58 15.60
N ILE A 44 -9.36 19.97 14.34
CA ILE A 44 -8.40 20.96 13.84
C ILE A 44 -9.10 22.30 13.57
N ARG A 45 -8.30 23.35 13.56
CA ARG A 45 -8.77 24.68 13.14
C ARG A 45 -8.88 24.74 11.62
N ARG A 46 -9.72 25.64 11.10
CA ARG A 46 -9.85 25.83 9.65
C ARG A 46 -8.53 26.25 9.01
N GLU A 47 -7.71 26.97 9.75
CA GLU A 47 -6.37 27.37 9.31
C GLU A 47 -5.43 26.17 9.08
N GLU A 48 -5.61 25.08 9.82
CA GLU A 48 -4.76 23.86 9.78
C GLU A 48 -5.30 22.80 8.80
N LEU A 49 -6.48 23.04 8.22
CA LEU A 49 -7.21 22.06 7.41
C LEU A 49 -6.43 21.62 6.16
N HIS A 50 -5.80 22.58 5.49
CA HIS A 50 -5.03 22.32 4.28
C HIS A 50 -3.72 21.55 4.55
N ASP A 51 -3.20 21.64 5.78
CA ASP A 51 -1.98 20.95 6.20
C ASP A 51 -2.26 19.46 6.48
N VAL A 52 -3.49 19.11 6.89
CA VAL A 52 -3.84 17.73 7.25
C VAL A 52 -4.69 17.01 6.21
N ALA A 53 -5.39 17.76 5.35
CA ALA A 53 -6.33 17.21 4.39
C ALA A 53 -6.33 18.00 3.08
N THR A 54 -6.74 17.32 2.01
CA THR A 54 -6.74 17.87 0.65
C THR A 54 -8.05 17.57 -0.07
N ALA A 55 -8.47 18.50 -0.92
CA ALA A 55 -9.56 18.29 -1.87
C ALA A 55 -9.09 17.61 -3.16
N ASP A 56 -7.77 17.56 -3.41
CA ASP A 56 -7.20 17.03 -4.64
C ASP A 56 -6.83 15.56 -4.49
N PHE A 57 -7.83 14.70 -4.67
CA PHE A 57 -7.65 13.26 -4.61
C PHE A 57 -8.48 12.56 -5.67
N SER A 58 -8.06 11.34 -5.99
CA SER A 58 -8.70 10.52 -7.01
C SER A 58 -9.48 9.36 -6.37
N ASN A 59 -10.75 9.25 -6.79
CA ASN A 59 -11.69 8.16 -6.52
C ASN A 59 -12.12 8.00 -5.05
N PHE A 60 -13.29 7.39 -4.86
CA PHE A 60 -13.80 6.97 -3.55
C PHE A 60 -13.79 5.45 -3.47
N VAL A 61 -13.14 4.91 -2.44
CA VAL A 61 -13.04 3.46 -2.20
C VAL A 61 -13.64 3.14 -0.84
N GLY A 62 -14.83 2.52 -0.85
CA GLY A 62 -15.43 1.97 0.36
C GLY A 62 -14.78 0.63 0.71
N LEU A 63 -14.13 0.55 1.88
CA LEU A 63 -13.50 -0.67 2.38
C LEU A 63 -14.32 -1.27 3.52
N ILE A 64 -14.70 -2.54 3.33
CA ILE A 64 -15.33 -3.40 4.32
C ILE A 64 -14.46 -4.66 4.42
N ALA A 65 -13.97 -5.00 5.62
CA ALA A 65 -13.00 -6.06 5.85
C ALA A 65 -11.73 -5.91 4.96
N PRO A 66 -10.98 -4.80 5.12
CA PRO A 66 -9.83 -4.47 4.27
C PRO A 66 -8.76 -5.56 4.25
N GLU A 67 -8.62 -6.35 5.32
CA GLU A 67 -7.69 -7.47 5.41
C GLU A 67 -7.98 -8.60 4.41
N LYS A 68 -9.23 -8.68 3.90
CA LYS A 68 -9.66 -9.66 2.89
C LYS A 68 -9.83 -9.05 1.50
N SER A 69 -9.70 -7.73 1.37
CA SER A 69 -9.99 -7.01 0.14
C SER A 69 -8.78 -6.98 -0.79
N TRP A 70 -8.98 -7.42 -2.04
CA TRP A 70 -7.97 -7.23 -3.09
C TRP A 70 -7.79 -5.75 -3.43
N VAL A 71 -8.87 -4.97 -3.42
CA VAL A 71 -8.79 -3.51 -3.65
C VAL A 71 -7.97 -2.83 -2.55
N ALA A 72 -8.15 -3.23 -1.29
CA ALA A 72 -7.34 -2.71 -0.18
C ALA A 72 -5.85 -3.02 -0.36
N ARG A 73 -5.50 -4.22 -0.86
CA ARG A 73 -4.11 -4.56 -1.23
C ARG A 73 -3.59 -3.67 -2.34
N MET A 74 -4.37 -3.47 -3.41
CA MET A 74 -3.96 -2.64 -4.55
C MET A 74 -3.63 -1.20 -4.14
N ILE A 75 -4.41 -0.62 -3.21
CA ILE A 75 -4.18 0.76 -2.77
C ILE A 75 -3.32 0.87 -1.50
N GLY A 76 -2.72 -0.22 -1.00
CA GLY A 76 -1.88 -0.20 0.21
C GLY A 76 -2.63 0.17 1.50
N ARG A 77 -3.87 -0.33 1.67
CA ARG A 77 -4.77 -0.02 2.80
C ARG A 77 -5.39 -1.26 3.46
N THR A 78 -4.65 -2.36 3.54
CA THR A 78 -5.10 -3.61 4.19
C THR A 78 -5.22 -3.52 5.72
N GLY A 79 -4.40 -2.67 6.36
CA GLY A 79 -4.36 -2.51 7.83
C GLY A 79 -5.25 -1.38 8.37
N CYS A 80 -6.09 -0.77 7.55
CA CYS A 80 -6.96 0.33 7.96
C CYS A 80 -8.29 -0.20 8.53
N PRO A 81 -9.05 0.59 9.32
CA PRO A 81 -10.40 0.21 9.70
C PRO A 81 -11.37 0.33 8.51
N ASN A 82 -12.58 -0.19 8.67
CA ASN A 82 -13.66 0.01 7.71
C ASN A 82 -13.93 1.51 7.50
N GLY A 83 -14.21 1.93 6.27
CA GLY A 83 -14.39 3.35 5.96
C GLY A 83 -14.35 3.67 4.47
N VAL A 84 -14.27 4.96 4.13
CA VAL A 84 -14.13 5.44 2.76
C VAL A 84 -12.77 6.11 2.61
N PHE A 85 -11.98 5.65 1.64
CA PHE A 85 -10.61 6.10 1.41
C PHE A 85 -10.44 6.61 -0.02
N ALA A 86 -9.52 7.54 -0.23
CA ALA A 86 -9.06 7.94 -1.55
C ALA A 86 -8.13 6.86 -2.13
N ALA A 87 -8.21 6.63 -3.44
CA ALA A 87 -7.28 5.71 -4.09
C ALA A 87 -5.87 6.31 -4.12
N VAL A 88 -5.76 7.58 -4.51
CA VAL A 88 -4.51 8.33 -4.66
C VAL A 88 -4.74 9.78 -4.21
N LEU A 89 -3.74 10.42 -3.61
CA LEU A 89 -3.69 11.86 -3.38
C LEU A 89 -2.94 12.50 -4.54
N ASN A 90 -3.44 13.59 -5.09
CA ASN A 90 -2.79 14.24 -6.23
C ASN A 90 -1.84 15.37 -5.81
N ASP A 91 -1.74 15.64 -4.51
CA ASP A 91 -0.88 16.70 -3.93
C ASP A 91 0.54 16.24 -3.60
N GLU A 92 0.89 14.99 -3.90
CA GLU A 92 2.23 14.47 -3.66
C GLU A 92 3.12 14.87 -4.84
N ASP A 93 3.97 15.89 -4.63
CA ASP A 93 5.21 16.02 -5.41
C ASP A 93 6.05 14.74 -5.18
N GLU A 94 6.62 14.21 -6.26
CA GLU A 94 7.24 12.89 -6.54
C GLU A 94 8.16 12.17 -5.49
N ASP A 95 8.23 12.57 -4.22
CA ASP A 95 9.34 12.15 -3.33
C ASP A 95 9.03 11.04 -2.28
N ASP A 96 7.78 10.65 -2.04
CA ASP A 96 7.42 9.69 -0.95
C ASP A 96 7.06 8.26 -1.42
N ALA A 97 7.41 7.87 -2.66
CA ALA A 97 7.05 6.56 -3.22
C ALA A 97 7.94 5.37 -2.78
N ASN A 98 8.85 5.52 -1.83
CA ASN A 98 9.73 4.44 -1.35
C ASN A 98 10.01 4.55 0.16
N SER A 99 9.10 4.04 0.98
CA SER A 99 9.43 3.60 2.35
C SER A 99 9.01 2.13 2.47
N ASP A 100 10.03 1.29 2.62
CA ASP A 100 10.01 -0.04 3.24
C ASP A 100 9.48 -1.24 2.44
N ASN A 101 10.39 -1.84 1.67
CA ASN A 101 10.62 -3.29 1.72
C ASN A 101 12.09 -3.61 1.41
N GLU A 102 13.02 -3.11 2.24
CA GLU A 102 14.39 -3.63 2.28
C GLU A 102 14.37 -4.89 3.17
N GLU A 103 14.45 -6.06 2.53
CA GLU A 103 14.69 -7.32 3.24
C GLU A 103 16.11 -7.27 3.81
N GLU A 104 16.23 -7.35 5.14
CA GLU A 104 17.52 -7.45 5.85
C GLU A 104 18.24 -8.74 5.42
N GLU A 105 19.21 -8.65 4.51
CA GLU A 105 20.19 -9.72 4.28
C GLU A 105 21.29 -9.59 5.35
N GLU A 106 21.24 -10.46 6.37
CA GLU A 106 22.34 -10.59 7.34
C GLU A 106 23.62 -11.06 6.64
N GLU A 107 24.61 -10.18 6.51
CA GLU A 107 25.95 -10.56 6.05
C GLU A 107 26.76 -11.22 7.19
N VAL A 108 26.98 -12.53 7.07
CA VAL A 108 27.86 -13.28 7.98
C VAL A 108 29.33 -12.97 7.67
N MET A 109 29.98 -12.31 8.62
CA MET A 109 31.42 -12.03 8.67
C MET A 109 32.25 -13.32 8.68
N GLY A 110 33.19 -13.46 7.73
CA GLY A 110 34.19 -14.52 7.69
C GLY A 110 35.61 -13.97 7.66
N ASP A 111 36.25 -13.88 8.82
CA ASP A 111 37.68 -13.61 8.98
C ASP A 111 38.54 -14.77 8.48
N GLY A 112 39.66 -14.48 7.79
CA GLY A 112 40.76 -15.44 7.65
C GLY A 112 41.60 -15.32 6.37
N ALA A 113 42.74 -14.64 6.46
CA ALA A 113 43.71 -14.46 5.40
C ALA A 113 44.59 -15.71 5.11
N SER A 114 44.87 -15.96 3.83
CA SER A 114 46.21 -16.36 3.34
C SER A 114 46.24 -16.32 1.81
N ALA A 115 47.18 -15.54 1.27
CA ALA A 115 47.48 -15.43 -0.15
C ALA A 115 48.22 -16.68 -0.64
N ASP A 116 47.79 -17.27 -1.76
CA ASP A 116 48.62 -18.10 -2.63
C ASP A 116 48.05 -18.15 -4.06
N GLU A 117 48.94 -18.29 -5.02
CA GLU A 117 48.89 -17.80 -6.40
C GLU A 117 48.26 -18.80 -7.38
N GLY A 118 47.62 -18.35 -8.48
CA GLY A 118 47.30 -19.25 -9.60
C GLY A 118 46.23 -18.78 -10.59
N GLU A 119 46.58 -18.82 -11.87
CA GLU A 119 45.85 -18.35 -13.05
C GLU A 119 44.56 -19.13 -13.41
N GLY A 120 43.59 -18.47 -14.05
CA GLY A 120 42.50 -19.14 -14.79
C GLY A 120 41.21 -18.34 -14.96
N HIS A 121 41.05 -17.65 -16.10
CA HIS A 121 39.83 -16.93 -16.49
C HIS A 121 38.87 -17.88 -17.25
N GLN A 122 37.66 -18.14 -16.70
CA GLN A 122 36.33 -18.03 -17.36
C GLN A 122 35.24 -18.88 -16.69
N GLY A 123 34.16 -18.18 -16.29
CA GLY A 123 32.78 -18.67 -16.30
C GLY A 123 32.35 -19.59 -15.16
N ASN A 124 31.54 -19.07 -14.24
CA ASN A 124 30.46 -19.83 -13.58
C ASN A 124 29.45 -18.87 -12.93
N THR A 125 28.29 -18.76 -13.56
CA THR A 125 27.07 -18.16 -12.99
C THR A 125 26.55 -19.06 -11.86
N PRO A 126 26.26 -18.55 -10.66
CA PRO A 126 25.60 -19.34 -9.62
C PRO A 126 24.12 -19.63 -9.96
N PRO A 127 23.55 -20.75 -9.47
CA PRO A 127 22.27 -21.28 -9.94
C PRO A 127 21.08 -20.43 -9.48
N ASP A 128 20.33 -19.91 -10.44
CA ASP A 128 19.03 -19.24 -10.26
C ASP A 128 18.03 -20.22 -9.65
N SER A 129 17.75 -20.04 -8.36
CA SER A 129 16.76 -20.81 -7.63
C SER A 129 15.35 -20.35 -8.02
N ARG A 130 14.82 -20.98 -9.07
CA ARG A 130 13.40 -21.34 -9.27
C ARG A 130 12.39 -20.30 -8.77
N ARG A 131 12.32 -19.12 -9.40
CA ARG A 131 11.04 -18.42 -9.50
C ARG A 131 10.20 -19.15 -10.55
N GLY A 132 9.35 -20.06 -10.08
CA GLY A 132 8.40 -20.79 -10.92
C GLY A 132 7.48 -19.82 -11.65
N ARG A 133 7.79 -19.55 -12.93
CA ARG A 133 6.89 -18.86 -13.86
C ARG A 133 5.67 -19.76 -14.02
N MET A 134 4.52 -19.37 -13.48
CA MET A 134 3.27 -20.07 -13.77
C MET A 134 3.07 -20.08 -15.29
N PRO A 135 2.82 -21.24 -15.91
CA PRO A 135 2.58 -21.29 -17.35
C PRO A 135 1.27 -20.57 -17.63
N VAL A 136 1.36 -19.47 -18.39
CA VAL A 136 0.19 -18.82 -18.97
C VAL A 136 -0.21 -19.66 -20.18
N ILE A 137 -1.21 -20.52 -19.99
CA ILE A 137 -1.81 -21.27 -21.08
C ILE A 137 -2.70 -20.33 -21.89
N THR A 138 -2.63 -20.43 -23.21
CA THR A 138 -3.50 -19.67 -24.10
C THR A 138 -4.88 -20.31 -24.17
N ASP A 139 -5.91 -19.53 -24.50
CA ASP A 139 -7.28 -20.04 -24.64
C ASP A 139 -7.36 -21.20 -25.67
N GLU A 140 -6.49 -21.19 -26.69
CA GLU A 140 -6.38 -22.25 -27.70
C GLU A 140 -5.84 -23.57 -27.11
N GLU A 141 -4.84 -23.51 -26.24
CA GLU A 141 -4.31 -24.71 -25.58
C GLU A 141 -5.27 -25.28 -24.53
N LEU A 142 -6.05 -24.43 -23.85
CA LEU A 142 -7.07 -24.89 -22.91
C LEU A 142 -8.15 -25.71 -23.64
N LEU A 143 -8.62 -25.23 -24.79
CA LEU A 143 -9.64 -25.90 -25.60
C LEU A 143 -9.15 -27.24 -26.19
N ALA A 144 -7.86 -27.36 -26.48
CA ALA A 144 -7.28 -28.62 -26.96
C ALA A 144 -7.28 -29.73 -25.89
N THR A 145 -7.18 -29.37 -24.61
CA THR A 145 -7.16 -30.35 -23.50
C THR A 145 -8.54 -30.88 -23.09
N MET A 146 -9.63 -30.23 -23.54
CA MET A 146 -11.00 -30.59 -23.16
C MET A 146 -11.65 -31.61 -24.11
N ASN A 147 -10.91 -32.07 -25.12
CA ASN A 147 -11.46 -32.85 -26.23
C ASN A 147 -10.82 -34.24 -26.43
N ASP A 148 -10.13 -34.76 -25.40
CA ASP A 148 -9.66 -36.16 -25.30
C ASP A 148 -10.47 -36.92 -24.24
#